data_AF-A0A0M3D9D6-F1
#
_entry.id   AF-A0A0M3D9D6-F1
#
_cell.length_a   1.000
_cell.length_b   1.000
_cell.length_c   1.000
_cell.angle_alpha   90.00
_cell.angle_beta   90.00
_cell.angle_gamma   90.00
#
_symmetry.space_group_name_H-M   'P 1'
#
loop_
_entity.id
_entity.type
_entity.pdbx_description
1 polymer ?
#
loop_
_entity_poly.entity_id
_entity_poly.type
_entity_poly.pdbx_seq_one_letter_code
_entity_poly.pdbx_strand_id
1 'polypeptide(L)'
;MTTWWPYVRLAASVLAVAAIVAQLVRTLEIALSSETAWGAHLPTVFVNFFSFFTILSNVLAAVVLAIGGIWALANRKTTSAEPRWLAVLLVCASTYMIVTGVVYNTLLRGIELPQGSTVLWSNEVLHVVIPLIMLVDLLFAPRRRALGWSAVGIAAVFPIVWVAYTLIRANLVIAPATGKHWWYPYPFLDPHLNGGYGGVALWVLLIAAIIIATAAFVVWVGRFRGTRDTA
;
A
#
# COMPACT_ATOMS: atom_id res chain seq x y z
N MET A 1 12.89 -27.16 1.10
CA MET A 1 12.15 -26.05 1.74
C MET A 1 13.15 -25.11 2.37
N THR A 2 13.31 -23.90 1.84
CA THR A 2 14.21 -22.92 2.44
C THR A 2 13.65 -22.51 3.80
N THR A 3 14.32 -22.93 4.87
CA THR A 3 13.94 -22.69 6.26
C THR A 3 13.87 -21.22 6.62
N TRP A 4 14.45 -20.33 5.80
CA TRP A 4 14.62 -18.91 6.09
C TRP A 4 13.47 -17.99 5.63
N TRP A 5 12.62 -18.44 4.71
CA TRP A 5 11.56 -17.57 4.13
C TRP A 5 10.58 -16.97 5.15
N PRO A 6 10.11 -17.72 6.15
CA PRO A 6 9.22 -17.16 7.17
C PRO A 6 9.86 -16.00 7.93
N TYR A 7 11.17 -16.09 8.18
CA TYR A 7 11.92 -15.03 8.88
C TYR A 7 12.07 -13.78 8.03
N VAL A 8 12.20 -13.91 6.70
CA VAL A 8 12.21 -12.75 5.80
C VAL A 8 10.86 -12.03 5.82
N ARG A 9 9.74 -12.77 5.79
CA ARG A 9 8.41 -12.16 5.92
C ARG A 9 8.26 -11.43 7.26
N LEU A 10 8.68 -12.05 8.36
CA LEU A 10 8.61 -11.43 9.69
C LEU A 10 9.50 -10.19 9.81
N ALA A 11 10.75 -10.27 9.34
CA ALA A 11 11.67 -9.14 9.35
C ALA A 11 11.14 -7.97 8.50
N ALA A 12 10.61 -8.26 7.31
CA ALA A 12 9.98 -7.26 6.45
C ALA A 12 8.74 -6.63 7.10
N SER A 13 7.92 -7.42 7.80
CA SER A 13 6.79 -6.88 8.57
C SER A 13 7.25 -5.94 9.67
N VAL A 14 8.27 -6.31 10.44
CA VAL A 14 8.79 -5.46 11.53
C VAL A 14 9.36 -4.17 10.96
N LEU A 15 10.11 -4.25 9.85
CA LEU A 15 10.68 -3.11 9.16
C LEU A 15 9.59 -2.15 8.64
N ALA A 16 8.53 -2.69 8.02
CA ALA A 16 7.39 -1.90 7.55
C ALA A 16 6.69 -1.18 8.70
N VAL A 17 6.43 -1.87 9.82
CA VAL A 17 5.83 -1.28 11.02
C VAL A 17 6.72 -0.17 11.58
N ALA A 18 8.02 -0.40 11.72
CA ALA A 18 8.96 0.60 12.21
C ALA A 18 8.97 1.85 11.31
N ALA A 19 8.97 1.68 9.99
CA ALA A 19 8.91 2.79 9.04
C ALA A 19 7.59 3.57 9.13
N ILE A 20 6.44 2.88 9.20
CA ILE A 20 5.13 3.52 9.39
C ILE A 20 5.11 4.34 10.69
N VAL A 21 5.56 3.74 11.81
CA VAL A 21 5.59 4.41 13.12
C VAL A 21 6.51 5.63 13.08
N ALA A 22 7.71 5.51 12.50
CA ALA A 22 8.64 6.64 12.38
C ALA A 22 8.03 7.80 11.58
N GLN A 23 7.36 7.52 10.47
CA GLN A 23 6.70 8.57 9.68
C GLN A 23 5.48 9.15 10.42
N LEU A 24 4.72 8.33 11.14
CA LEU A 24 3.59 8.81 11.94
C LEU A 24 4.05 9.72 13.07
N VAL A 25 5.09 9.33 13.82
CA VAL A 25 5.69 10.15 14.88
C VAL A 25 6.12 11.50 14.31
N ARG A 26 6.86 11.50 13.19
CA ARG A 26 7.27 12.74 12.53
C ARG A 26 6.08 13.61 12.12
N THR A 27 5.03 12.99 11.59
CA THR A 27 3.80 13.69 11.18
C THR A 27 3.09 14.35 12.38
N LEU A 28 3.04 13.67 13.53
CA LEU A 28 2.46 14.19 14.75
C LEU A 28 3.33 15.28 15.41
N GLU A 29 4.66 15.14 15.38
CA GLU A 29 5.60 16.17 15.84
C GLU A 29 5.40 17.49 15.07
N ILE A 30 5.30 17.41 13.74
CA ILE A 30 5.05 18.60 12.89
C ILE A 30 3.74 19.27 13.32
N ALA A 31 2.68 18.50 13.52
CA ALA A 31 1.38 19.04 13.96
C ALA A 31 1.46 19.67 15.35
N LEU A 32 2.13 19.02 16.32
CA LEU A 32 2.30 19.56 17.67
C LEU A 32 3.14 20.85 17.70
N SER A 33 4.04 21.02 16.73
CA SER A 33 4.85 22.24 16.58
C SER A 33 4.17 23.35 15.75
N SER A 34 2.98 23.11 15.20
CA SER A 34 2.31 24.08 14.35
C SER A 34 1.71 25.22 15.17
N GLU A 35 2.01 26.47 14.79
CA GLU A 35 1.42 27.67 15.37
C GLU A 35 0.00 27.94 14.86
N THR A 36 -0.40 27.32 13.75
CA THR A 36 -1.75 27.48 13.17
C THR A 36 -2.74 26.48 13.75
N ALA A 37 -4.00 26.91 13.92
CA ALA A 37 -5.08 26.07 14.45
C ALA A 37 -5.36 24.84 13.56
N TRP A 38 -5.32 24.99 12.23
CA TRP A 38 -5.55 23.87 11.30
C TRP A 38 -4.35 22.92 11.21
N GLY A 39 -3.12 23.42 11.32
CA GLY A 39 -1.92 22.59 11.34
C GLY A 39 -1.77 21.79 12.64
N ALA A 40 -2.21 22.36 13.77
CA ALA A 40 -2.19 21.72 15.08
C ALA A 40 -3.37 20.76 15.32
N HIS A 41 -4.31 20.63 14.38
CA HIS A 41 -5.49 19.78 14.54
C HIS A 41 -5.15 18.29 14.36
N LEU A 42 -4.68 17.67 15.46
CA LEU A 42 -4.23 16.27 15.50
C LEU A 42 -5.20 15.25 14.90
N PRO A 43 -6.53 15.31 15.14
CA PRO A 43 -7.45 14.36 14.52
C PRO A 43 -7.43 14.42 12.99
N THR A 44 -7.36 15.62 12.41
CA THR A 44 -7.29 15.78 10.94
C THR A 44 -5.98 15.22 10.42
N VAL A 45 -4.85 15.55 11.05
CA VAL A 45 -3.53 15.08 10.65
C VAL A 45 -3.44 13.56 10.71
N PHE A 46 -3.95 12.95 11.78
CA PHE A 46 -3.97 11.50 11.95
C PHE A 46 -4.84 10.81 10.88
N VAL A 47 -6.06 11.32 10.63
CA VAL A 47 -6.92 10.76 9.59
C VAL A 47 -6.32 10.97 8.19
N ASN A 48 -5.66 12.10 7.95
CA ASN A 48 -4.94 12.36 6.69
C ASN A 48 -3.80 11.35 6.48
N PHE A 49 -3.03 11.04 7.52
CA PHE A 49 -1.98 10.02 7.47
C PHE A 49 -2.51 8.66 7.01
N PHE A 50 -3.63 8.20 7.59
CA PHE A 50 -4.29 6.96 7.17
C PHE A 50 -5.18 7.09 5.92
N SER A 51 -5.31 8.29 5.35
CA SER A 51 -5.99 8.49 4.06
C SER A 51 -5.06 8.22 2.88
N PHE A 52 -3.76 8.05 3.10
CA PHE A 52 -2.83 7.66 2.04
C PHE A 52 -2.98 6.19 1.65
N PHE A 53 -3.19 5.95 0.37
CA PHE A 53 -3.16 4.60 -0.21
C PHE A 53 -1.84 3.86 0.12
N THR A 54 -0.70 4.57 0.09
CA THR A 54 0.61 3.98 0.36
C THR A 54 0.77 3.55 1.82
N ILE A 55 0.23 4.32 2.77
CA ILE A 55 0.22 3.93 4.19
C ILE A 55 -0.68 2.70 4.40
N LEU A 56 -1.90 2.72 3.88
CA LEU A 56 -2.84 1.61 4.03
C LEU A 56 -2.32 0.32 3.37
N SER A 57 -1.71 0.43 2.19
CA SER A 57 -1.10 -0.73 1.51
C SER A 57 0.12 -1.27 2.25
N ASN A 58 0.97 -0.41 2.83
CA ASN A 58 2.08 -0.85 3.68
C ASN A 58 1.60 -1.51 4.98
N VAL A 59 0.53 -1.00 5.60
CA VAL A 59 -0.11 -1.64 6.77
C VAL A 59 -0.60 -3.03 6.39
N LEU A 60 -1.32 -3.16 5.26
CA LEU A 60 -1.76 -4.45 4.76
C LEU A 60 -0.57 -5.38 4.50
N ALA A 61 0.49 -4.90 3.86
CA ALA A 61 1.70 -5.69 3.59
C ALA A 61 2.35 -6.18 4.88
N ALA A 62 2.52 -5.32 5.88
CA ALA A 62 3.06 -5.69 7.18
C ALA A 62 2.23 -6.81 7.83
N VAL A 63 0.90 -6.62 7.92
CA VAL A 63 -0.01 -7.61 8.52
C VAL A 63 0.04 -8.93 7.75
N VAL A 64 -0.02 -8.91 6.42
CA VAL A 64 -0.03 -10.12 5.60
C VAL A 64 1.30 -10.85 5.64
N LEU A 65 2.42 -10.13 5.67
CA LEU A 65 3.75 -10.72 5.84
C LEU A 65 3.89 -11.34 7.23
N ALA A 66 3.42 -10.68 8.30
CA ALA A 66 3.41 -11.26 9.65
C ALA A 66 2.60 -12.55 9.69
N ILE A 67 1.35 -12.53 9.22
CA ILE A 67 0.47 -13.69 9.17
C ILE A 67 1.10 -14.81 8.32
N GLY A 68 1.62 -14.48 7.14
CA GLY A 68 2.25 -15.45 6.24
C GLY A 68 3.53 -16.06 6.80
N GLY A 69 4.32 -15.29 7.55
CA GLY A 69 5.50 -15.77 8.28
C GLY A 69 5.12 -16.70 9.43
N ILE A 70 4.19 -16.29 10.28
CA ILE A 70 3.68 -17.10 11.41
C ILE A 70 3.06 -18.40 10.91
N TRP A 71 2.20 -18.33 9.88
CA TRP A 71 1.58 -19.50 9.27
C TRP A 71 2.63 -20.47 8.74
N ALA A 72 3.66 -19.97 8.02
CA ALA A 72 4.69 -20.82 7.46
C ALA A 72 5.56 -21.49 8.54
N LEU A 73 5.83 -20.82 9.66
CA LEU A 73 6.51 -21.41 10.82
C LEU A 73 5.66 -22.50 11.48
N ALA A 74 4.38 -22.21 11.74
CA ALA A 74 3.45 -23.18 12.33
C ALA A 74 3.29 -24.43 11.45
N ASN A 75 3.33 -24.25 10.13
CA ASN A 75 3.16 -25.30 9.13
C ASN A 75 4.50 -25.77 8.54
N ARG A 76 5.62 -25.61 9.25
CA ARG A 76 6.95 -25.96 8.70
C ARG A 76 7.12 -27.44 8.33
N LYS A 77 6.35 -28.34 8.96
CA LYS A 77 6.40 -29.79 8.74
C LYS A 77 5.50 -30.30 7.60
N THR A 78 4.58 -29.48 7.08
CA THR A 78 3.66 -29.88 6.01
C THR A 78 4.12 -29.35 4.64
N THR A 79 3.66 -29.95 3.54
CA THR A 79 3.85 -29.47 2.18
C THR A 79 2.62 -28.73 1.63
N SER A 80 1.56 -28.59 2.43
CA SER A 80 0.31 -27.94 2.03
C SER A 80 0.50 -26.52 1.53
N ALA A 81 -0.25 -26.15 0.50
CA ALA A 81 -0.32 -24.79 0.00
C ALA A 81 -0.89 -23.83 1.06
N GLU A 82 -0.56 -22.53 0.93
CA GLU A 82 -1.19 -21.46 1.71
C GLU A 82 -2.73 -21.56 1.63
N PRO A 83 -3.48 -21.32 2.73
CA PRO A 83 -4.93 -21.31 2.69
C PRO A 83 -5.44 -20.22 1.75
N ARG A 84 -6.61 -20.46 1.12
CA ARG A 84 -7.16 -19.58 0.08
C ARG A 84 -7.26 -18.11 0.49
N TRP A 85 -7.69 -17.83 1.72
CA TRP A 85 -7.82 -16.46 2.23
C TRP A 85 -6.46 -15.76 2.32
N LEU A 86 -5.40 -16.45 2.75
CA LEU A 86 -4.05 -15.89 2.85
C LEU A 86 -3.48 -15.62 1.46
N ALA A 87 -3.70 -16.54 0.53
CA ALA A 87 -3.29 -16.36 -0.86
C ALA A 87 -3.96 -15.13 -1.50
N VAL A 88 -5.25 -14.90 -1.23
CA VAL A 88 -5.98 -13.71 -1.71
C VAL A 88 -5.38 -12.43 -1.10
N LEU A 89 -5.13 -12.42 0.21
CA LEU A 89 -4.50 -11.28 0.88
C LEU A 89 -3.10 -10.98 0.31
N LEU A 90 -2.31 -12.01 0.03
CA LEU A 90 -0.99 -11.86 -0.60
C LEU A 90 -1.09 -11.31 -2.02
N VAL A 91 -2.10 -11.70 -2.81
CA VAL A 91 -2.35 -11.09 -4.13
C VAL A 91 -2.66 -9.60 -4.00
N CYS A 92 -3.58 -9.23 -3.10
CA CYS A 92 -3.94 -7.83 -2.87
C CYS A 92 -2.73 -7.01 -2.40
N ALA A 93 -2.03 -7.47 -1.35
CA ALA A 93 -0.86 -6.80 -0.81
C ALA A 93 0.26 -6.66 -1.86
N SER A 94 0.56 -7.72 -2.62
CA SER A 94 1.60 -7.67 -3.67
C SER A 94 1.23 -6.68 -4.76
N THR A 95 -0.04 -6.69 -5.19
CA THR A 95 -0.55 -5.75 -6.19
C THR A 95 -0.36 -4.32 -5.74
N TYR A 96 -0.84 -3.97 -4.55
CA TYR A 96 -0.77 -2.60 -4.06
C TYR A 96 0.65 -2.15 -3.82
N MET A 97 1.52 -3.02 -3.29
CA MET A 97 2.91 -2.68 -3.04
C MET A 97 3.72 -2.49 -4.32
N ILE A 98 3.51 -3.34 -5.34
CA ILE A 98 4.17 -3.16 -6.64
C ILE A 98 3.72 -1.85 -7.28
N VAL A 99 2.41 -1.55 -7.27
CA VAL A 99 1.88 -0.27 -7.79
C VAL A 99 2.43 0.91 -7.01
N THR A 100 2.46 0.84 -5.67
CA THR A 100 3.07 1.86 -4.81
C THR A 100 4.52 2.13 -5.20
N GLY A 101 5.31 1.07 -5.43
CA GLY A 101 6.69 1.19 -5.89
C GLY A 101 6.80 1.86 -7.27
N VAL A 102 5.99 1.43 -8.23
CA VAL A 102 5.99 2.02 -9.59
C VAL A 102 5.58 3.48 -9.56
N VAL A 103 4.43 3.80 -8.96
CA VAL A 103 3.89 5.17 -8.89
C VAL A 103 4.83 6.09 -8.13
N TYR A 104 5.40 5.64 -7.01
CA TYR A 104 6.36 6.47 -6.28
C TYR A 104 7.58 6.80 -7.13
N ASN A 105 8.25 5.80 -7.69
CA ASN A 105 9.51 6.02 -8.42
C ASN A 105 9.32 6.78 -9.74
N THR A 106 8.12 6.76 -10.33
CA THR A 106 7.85 7.42 -11.61
C THR A 106 7.15 8.77 -11.49
N LEU A 107 6.27 8.95 -10.48
CA LEU A 107 5.39 10.10 -10.37
C LEU A 107 5.59 10.95 -9.10
N LEU A 108 6.17 10.41 -8.02
CA LEU A 108 6.22 11.10 -6.73
C LEU A 108 7.64 11.32 -6.18
N ARG A 109 8.63 10.54 -6.62
CA ARG A 109 10.02 10.66 -6.15
C ARG A 109 10.56 12.04 -6.53
N GLY A 110 11.09 12.77 -5.56
CA GLY A 110 11.62 14.12 -5.74
C GLY A 110 10.58 15.23 -5.72
N ILE A 111 9.31 14.90 -5.49
CA ILE A 111 8.25 15.90 -5.28
C ILE A 111 8.05 16.08 -3.78
N GLU A 112 8.12 17.33 -3.32
CA GLU A 112 7.72 17.68 -1.96
C GLU A 112 6.20 17.59 -1.85
N LEU A 113 5.72 16.64 -1.05
CA LEU A 113 4.30 16.53 -0.77
C LEU A 113 3.88 17.59 0.26
N PRO A 114 2.62 18.08 0.21
CA PRO A 114 2.16 19.16 1.06
C PRO A 114 2.24 18.87 2.56
N GLN A 115 2.41 17.62 3.02
CA GLN A 115 2.30 17.26 4.44
C GLN A 115 3.58 17.50 5.26
N GLY A 116 4.62 18.11 4.69
CA GLY A 116 5.87 18.46 5.40
C GLY A 116 6.99 17.42 5.20
N SER A 117 8.05 17.54 6.00
CA SER A 117 9.27 16.73 5.85
C SER A 117 8.99 15.23 6.01
N THR A 118 9.45 14.41 5.08
CA THR A 118 9.44 12.95 5.17
C THR A 118 10.66 12.44 5.93
N VAL A 119 10.51 11.32 6.64
CA VAL A 119 11.63 10.58 7.20
C VAL A 119 12.27 9.78 6.07
N LEU A 120 13.43 10.22 5.59
CA LEU A 120 14.03 9.71 4.34
C LEU A 120 14.11 8.17 4.27
N TRP A 121 14.65 7.54 5.33
CA TRP A 121 14.79 6.07 5.36
C TRP A 121 13.42 5.37 5.39
N SER A 122 12.44 5.91 6.11
CA SER A 122 11.08 5.35 6.17
C SER A 122 10.44 5.45 4.80
N ASN A 123 10.58 6.59 4.14
CA ASN A 123 10.06 6.82 2.80
C ASN A 123 10.63 5.82 1.78
N GLU A 124 11.94 5.57 1.78
CA GLU A 124 12.54 4.55 0.91
C GLU A 124 12.12 3.13 1.29
N VAL A 125 11.97 2.82 2.59
CA VAL A 125 11.46 1.52 3.02
C VAL A 125 10.05 1.26 2.48
N LEU A 126 9.13 2.20 2.70
CA LEU A 126 7.71 2.05 2.36
C LEU A 126 7.44 2.08 0.85
N HIS A 127 8.30 2.71 0.06
CA HIS A 127 8.07 2.89 -1.38
C HIS A 127 9.07 2.16 -2.28
N VAL A 128 10.12 1.55 -1.72
CA VAL A 128 11.10 0.76 -2.49
C VAL A 128 11.34 -0.59 -1.86
N VAL A 129 11.81 -0.62 -0.61
CA VAL A 129 12.25 -1.87 0.03
C VAL A 129 11.10 -2.87 0.18
N ILE A 130 9.98 -2.45 0.79
CA ILE A 130 8.82 -3.34 0.98
C ILE A 130 8.19 -3.74 -0.38
N PRO A 131 7.98 -2.83 -1.35
CA PRO A 131 7.60 -3.20 -2.71
C PRO A 131 8.48 -4.27 -3.35
N LEU A 132 9.81 -4.13 -3.27
CA LEU A 132 10.74 -5.13 -3.79
C LEU A 132 10.65 -6.45 -3.04
N ILE A 133 10.54 -6.42 -1.71
CA ILE A 133 10.34 -7.64 -0.92
C ILE A 133 9.04 -8.33 -1.31
N MET A 134 7.94 -7.61 -1.55
CA MET A 134 6.68 -8.20 -2.00
C MET A 134 6.79 -8.80 -3.41
N LEU A 135 7.53 -8.17 -4.32
CA LEU A 135 7.81 -8.72 -5.65
C LEU A 135 8.67 -9.98 -5.56
N VAL A 136 9.72 -9.96 -4.74
CA VAL A 136 10.55 -11.15 -4.44
C VAL A 136 9.71 -12.23 -3.74
N ASP A 137 8.78 -11.83 -2.86
CA ASP A 137 7.84 -12.74 -2.21
C ASP A 137 7.00 -13.45 -3.28
N LEU A 138 6.43 -12.69 -4.21
CA LEU A 138 5.64 -13.20 -5.33
C LEU A 138 6.43 -14.17 -6.21
N LEU A 139 7.69 -13.86 -6.52
CA LEU A 139 8.51 -14.60 -7.49
C LEU A 139 9.20 -15.83 -6.91
N PHE A 140 9.48 -15.87 -5.61
CA PHE A 140 10.31 -16.93 -5.03
C PHE A 140 9.72 -17.61 -3.79
N ALA A 141 8.67 -17.07 -3.16
CA ALA A 141 8.08 -17.71 -1.98
C ALA A 141 7.61 -19.15 -2.28
N PRO A 142 7.86 -20.11 -1.39
CA PRO A 142 7.37 -21.47 -1.53
C PRO A 142 5.88 -21.59 -1.17
N ARG A 143 5.25 -22.71 -1.52
CA ARG A 143 3.88 -23.09 -1.11
C ARG A 143 2.78 -22.09 -1.52
N ARG A 144 3.02 -21.31 -2.59
CA ARG A 144 2.01 -20.46 -3.22
C ARG A 144 0.81 -21.29 -3.67
N ARG A 145 -0.39 -20.80 -3.40
CA ARG A 145 -1.64 -21.36 -3.95
C ARG A 145 -1.98 -20.69 -5.27
N ALA A 146 -2.32 -21.49 -6.28
CA ALA A 146 -2.85 -20.97 -7.55
C ALA A 146 -4.29 -20.45 -7.35
N LEU A 147 -4.54 -19.18 -7.68
CA LEU A 147 -5.86 -18.57 -7.61
C LEU A 147 -6.51 -18.39 -8.99
N GLY A 148 -7.84 -18.29 -9.01
CA GLY A 148 -8.61 -17.92 -10.20
C GLY A 148 -8.48 -16.42 -10.54
N TRP A 149 -8.82 -16.05 -11.77
CA TRP A 149 -8.83 -14.65 -12.21
C TRP A 149 -9.82 -13.77 -11.44
N SER A 150 -10.78 -14.35 -10.72
CA SER A 150 -11.64 -13.61 -9.78
C SER A 150 -10.87 -12.88 -8.68
N ALA A 151 -9.63 -13.30 -8.37
CA ALA A 151 -8.76 -12.58 -7.43
C ALA A 151 -8.39 -11.17 -7.94
N VAL A 152 -8.37 -10.93 -9.26
CA VAL A 152 -8.18 -9.58 -9.83
C VAL A 152 -9.33 -8.66 -9.45
N GLY A 153 -10.57 -9.15 -9.57
CA GLY A 153 -11.75 -8.41 -9.15
C GLY A 153 -11.74 -8.08 -7.66
N ILE A 154 -11.28 -9.02 -6.82
CA ILE A 154 -11.12 -8.78 -5.38
C ILE A 154 -10.07 -7.69 -5.10
N ALA A 155 -8.93 -7.72 -5.80
CA ALA A 155 -7.89 -6.70 -5.67
C ALA A 155 -8.34 -5.31 -6.14
N ALA A 156 -9.35 -5.21 -6.99
CA ALA A 156 -9.89 -3.93 -7.43
C ALA A 156 -10.78 -3.24 -6.37
N VAL A 157 -11.39 -3.99 -5.45
CA VAL A 157 -12.38 -3.47 -4.50
C VAL A 157 -11.79 -2.37 -3.61
N PHE A 158 -10.63 -2.62 -3.00
CA PHE A 158 -10.05 -1.67 -2.05
C PHE A 158 -9.64 -0.34 -2.70
N PRO A 159 -8.92 -0.31 -3.85
CA PRO A 159 -8.64 0.94 -4.57
C PRO A 159 -9.89 1.74 -4.95
N ILE A 160 -10.97 1.07 -5.38
CA ILE A 160 -12.24 1.73 -5.74
C ILE A 160 -12.86 2.41 -4.51
N VAL A 161 -12.95 1.68 -3.39
CA VAL A 161 -13.47 2.23 -2.14
C VAL A 161 -12.60 3.38 -1.66
N TRP A 162 -11.27 3.24 -1.75
CA TRP A 162 -10.32 4.24 -1.30
C TRP A 162 -10.42 5.55 -2.12
N VAL A 163 -10.52 5.46 -3.45
CA VAL A 163 -10.64 6.66 -4.29
C VAL A 163 -11.97 7.37 -4.08
N ALA A 164 -13.07 6.61 -3.93
CA ALA A 164 -14.38 7.19 -3.61
C ALA A 164 -14.36 7.93 -2.27
N TYR A 165 -13.82 7.28 -1.22
CA TYR A 165 -13.61 7.90 0.09
C TYR A 165 -12.78 9.18 -0.01
N THR A 166 -11.68 9.13 -0.74
CA THR A 166 -10.73 10.25 -0.86
C THR A 166 -11.38 11.45 -1.55
N LEU A 167 -12.05 11.24 -2.69
CA LEU A 167 -12.69 12.34 -3.44
C LEU A 167 -13.87 12.97 -2.68
N ILE A 168 -14.63 12.18 -1.93
CA ILE A 168 -15.71 12.70 -1.07
C ILE A 168 -15.12 13.50 0.09
N ARG A 169 -14.14 12.93 0.80
CA ARG A 169 -13.55 13.56 1.99
C ARG A 169 -12.74 14.81 1.67
N ALA A 170 -12.07 14.85 0.52
CA ALA A 170 -11.07 15.87 0.22
C ALA A 170 -11.62 17.31 0.34
N ASN A 171 -12.86 17.56 -0.08
CA ASN A 171 -13.48 18.89 -0.02
C ASN A 171 -14.10 19.23 1.34
N LEU A 172 -14.03 18.32 2.32
CA LEU A 172 -14.58 18.49 3.67
C LEU A 172 -13.49 18.75 4.72
N VAL A 173 -12.23 18.85 4.30
CA VAL A 173 -11.07 18.86 5.19
C VAL A 173 -10.18 20.05 4.88
N ILE A 174 -9.87 20.82 5.92
CA ILE A 174 -8.88 21.90 5.83
C ILE A 174 -7.48 21.29 5.81
N ALA A 175 -6.67 21.63 4.81
CA ALA A 175 -5.31 21.15 4.65
C ALA A 175 -4.40 21.67 5.76
N PRO A 176 -3.81 20.79 6.61
CA PRO A 176 -3.01 21.22 7.76
C PRO A 176 -1.80 22.10 7.40
N ALA A 177 -1.21 21.88 6.22
CA ALA A 177 -0.01 22.61 5.82
C ALA A 177 -0.27 23.95 5.11
N THR A 178 -1.48 24.17 4.56
CA THR A 178 -1.75 25.35 3.71
C THR A 178 -2.97 26.15 4.15
N GLY A 179 -3.82 25.62 5.03
CA GLY A 179 -5.08 26.25 5.42
C GLY A 179 -6.16 26.23 4.32
N LYS A 180 -5.89 25.63 3.15
CA LYS A 180 -6.89 25.47 2.08
C LYS A 180 -8.08 24.65 2.59
N HIS A 181 -9.29 24.98 2.16
CA HIS A 181 -10.53 24.28 2.54
C HIS A 181 -10.72 22.89 1.88
N TRP A 182 -9.66 22.37 1.26
CA TRP A 182 -9.63 21.04 0.69
C TRP A 182 -8.26 20.41 0.93
N TRP A 183 -8.23 19.08 1.00
CA TRP A 183 -7.00 18.32 1.14
C TRP A 183 -7.07 17.05 0.30
N TYR A 184 -6.17 16.94 -0.68
CA TYR A 184 -5.97 15.74 -1.48
C TYR A 184 -4.64 15.08 -1.07
N PRO A 185 -4.60 13.74 -0.90
CA PRO A 185 -3.37 13.05 -0.53
C PRO A 185 -2.30 13.11 -1.62
N TYR A 186 -2.72 13.25 -2.89
CA TYR A 186 -1.82 13.27 -4.04
C TYR A 186 -2.16 14.39 -5.04
N PRO A 187 -1.15 15.00 -5.69
CA PRO A 187 -1.38 16.07 -6.67
C PRO A 187 -2.26 15.65 -7.85
N PHE A 188 -2.12 14.41 -8.34
CA PHE A 188 -2.92 13.89 -9.46
C PHE A 188 -4.41 13.66 -9.12
N LEU A 189 -4.77 13.73 -7.83
CA LEU A 189 -6.17 13.70 -7.39
C LEU A 189 -6.75 15.09 -7.15
N ASP A 190 -5.93 16.13 -7.16
CA ASP A 190 -6.36 17.49 -6.89
C ASP A 190 -6.96 18.12 -8.17
N PRO A 191 -8.28 18.39 -8.24
CA PRO A 191 -8.89 19.01 -9.40
C PRO A 191 -8.39 20.45 -9.63
N HIS A 192 -7.84 21.11 -8.61
CA HIS A 192 -7.25 22.44 -8.74
C HIS A 192 -5.89 22.42 -9.45
N LEU A 193 -5.25 21.26 -9.57
CA LEU A 193 -3.97 21.08 -10.28
C LEU A 193 -4.14 20.41 -11.66
N ASN A 194 -5.28 19.75 -11.92
CA ASN A 194 -5.49 18.92 -13.10
C ASN A 194 -6.62 19.42 -14.01
N GLY A 195 -6.96 20.72 -13.97
CA GLY A 195 -8.00 21.29 -14.85
C GLY A 195 -9.42 20.82 -14.52
N GLY A 196 -9.69 20.49 -13.25
CA GLY A 196 -10.97 20.01 -12.76
C GLY A 196 -11.08 18.49 -12.65
N TYR A 197 -12.28 18.01 -12.30
CA TYR A 197 -12.53 16.58 -12.09
C TYR A 197 -12.39 15.72 -13.36
N GLY A 198 -12.46 16.32 -14.55
CA GLY A 198 -12.18 15.62 -15.81
C GLY A 198 -10.74 15.11 -15.88
N GLY A 199 -9.75 15.94 -15.52
CA GLY A 199 -8.35 15.51 -15.48
C GLY A 199 -8.07 14.52 -14.36
N VAL A 200 -8.70 14.69 -13.19
CA VAL A 200 -8.63 13.71 -12.09
C VAL A 200 -9.18 12.35 -12.54
N ALA A 201 -10.28 12.31 -13.28
CA ALA A 201 -10.84 11.07 -13.80
C ALA A 201 -9.87 10.33 -14.73
N LEU A 202 -9.14 11.04 -15.59
CA LEU A 202 -8.10 10.43 -16.44
C LEU A 202 -6.99 9.78 -15.63
N TRP A 203 -6.50 10.45 -14.57
CA TRP A 203 -5.52 9.88 -13.66
C TRP A 203 -6.04 8.65 -12.92
N VAL A 204 -7.28 8.71 -12.43
CA VAL A 204 -7.93 7.57 -11.77
C VAL A 204 -8.05 6.38 -12.71
N LEU A 205 -8.45 6.58 -13.97
CA LEU A 205 -8.52 5.53 -14.98
C LEU A 205 -7.15 4.93 -15.31
N LEU A 206 -6.13 5.77 -15.48
CA LEU A 206 -4.75 5.33 -15.73
C LEU A 206 -4.23 4.45 -14.58
N ILE A 207 -4.35 4.94 -13.34
CA ILE A 207 -3.89 4.19 -12.17
C ILE A 207 -4.71 2.92 -11.96
N ALA A 208 -6.02 2.96 -12.20
CA ALA A 208 -6.87 1.77 -12.17
C ALA A 208 -6.40 0.73 -13.20
N ALA A 209 -6.08 1.14 -14.42
CA ALA A 209 -5.54 0.23 -15.43
C ALA A 209 -4.21 -0.41 -14.99
N ILE A 210 -3.30 0.38 -14.39
CA ILE A 210 -2.03 -0.12 -13.83
C ILE A 210 -2.28 -1.12 -12.69
N ILE A 211 -3.23 -0.85 -11.79
CA ILE A 211 -3.62 -1.77 -10.71
C ILE A 211 -4.16 -3.08 -11.27
N ILE A 212 -5.09 -3.03 -12.22
CA ILE A 212 -5.69 -4.23 -12.82
C ILE A 212 -4.64 -5.05 -13.58
N ALA A 213 -3.76 -4.39 -14.34
CA ALA A 213 -2.65 -5.06 -15.03
C ALA A 213 -1.68 -5.72 -14.05
N THR A 214 -1.35 -5.03 -12.95
CA THR A 214 -0.47 -5.57 -11.90
C THR A 214 -1.14 -6.74 -11.17
N ALA A 215 -2.43 -6.65 -10.83
CA ALA A 215 -3.18 -7.74 -10.21
C ALA A 215 -3.23 -8.95 -11.13
N ALA A 216 -3.47 -8.73 -12.44
CA ALA A 216 -3.45 -9.79 -13.43
C ALA A 216 -2.07 -10.45 -13.53
N PHE A 217 -0.98 -9.68 -13.53
CA PHE A 217 0.39 -10.18 -13.49
C PHE A 217 0.65 -11.02 -12.22
N VAL A 218 0.27 -10.52 -11.05
CA VAL A 218 0.43 -11.22 -9.76
C VAL A 218 -0.31 -12.57 -9.77
N VAL A 219 -1.57 -12.58 -10.24
CA VAL A 219 -2.37 -13.80 -10.37
C VAL A 219 -1.75 -14.77 -11.39
N TRP A 220 -1.28 -14.26 -12.53
CA TRP A 220 -0.61 -15.07 -13.55
C TRP A 220 0.64 -15.77 -13.01
N VAL A 221 1.54 -15.04 -12.35
CA VAL A 221 2.73 -15.62 -11.68
C VAL A 221 2.30 -16.65 -10.63
N GLY A 222 1.29 -16.33 -9.81
CA GLY A 222 0.76 -17.24 -8.79
C GLY A 222 0.20 -18.54 -9.39
N ARG A 223 -0.43 -18.48 -10.57
CA ARG A 223 -0.94 -19.67 -11.29
C ARG A 223 0.16 -20.51 -11.93
N PHE A 224 1.23 -19.87 -12.39
CA PHE A 224 2.39 -20.57 -12.98
C PHE A 224 3.19 -21.31 -11.91
N ARG A 225 3.33 -20.72 -10.72
CA ARG A 225 4.12 -21.25 -9.61
C ARG A 225 3.33 -22.10 -8.62
N GLY A 226 2.03 -21.85 -8.51
CA GLY A 226 1.21 -22.37 -7.43
C GLY A 226 0.74 -23.80 -7.66
N THR A 227 0.67 -24.56 -6.58
CA THR A 227 0.03 -25.89 -6.62
C THR A 227 -1.47 -25.70 -6.84
N ARG A 228 -2.01 -26.39 -7.84
CA ARG A 228 -3.46 -26.51 -8.01
C ARG A 228 -3.92 -27.55 -7.00
N ASP A 229 -4.91 -27.21 -6.18
CA ASP A 229 -5.65 -28.27 -5.50
C ASP A 229 -6.39 -29.03 -6.61
N THR A 230 -5.99 -30.27 -6.86
CA THR A 230 -6.87 -31.25 -7.50
C THR A 230 -7.95 -31.55 -6.47
N ALA A 231 -9.01 -30.76 -6.50
CA ALA A 231 -10.28 -31.17 -5.91
C ALA A 231 -10.85 -32.33 -6.72
#